data_AF-A0A0Q9KTT9-F1
#
_entry.id   AF-A0A0Q9KTT9-F1
#
_cell.length_a   1.000
_cell.length_b   1.000
_cell.length_c   1.000
_cell.angle_alpha   90.00
_cell.angle_beta   90.00
_cell.angle_gamma   90.00
#
_symmetry.space_group_name_H-M   'P 1'
#
loop_
_entity.id
_entity.type
_entity.pdbx_description
1 polymer ?
#
loop_
_entity_poly.entity_id
_entity_poly.type
_entity_poly.pdbx_seq_one_letter_code
_entity_poly.pdbx_strand_id
1 'polypeptide(L)'
;MDEIVGAWSADALFAPGTSDEIIYFLESGEGWIESLNWSLSEIETFKWWRNEEGRINIKGEIIHSNSEPLKKSNKVHSNLIICIQQGTTTTDKPITILSVENDNLFETNKYGLVKRIIEKNYFAKRLILLNKS
;
A
#
# COMPACT_ATOMS: atom_id res chain seq x y z
N MET A 1 4.77 14.26 10.81
CA MET A 1 4.34 12.98 10.24
C MET A 1 3.26 13.28 9.21
N ASP A 2 3.48 12.91 7.95
CA ASP A 2 2.47 13.03 6.90
C ASP A 2 1.29 12.11 7.22
N GLU A 3 0.08 12.55 6.91
CA GLU A 3 -1.17 11.83 7.21
C GLU A 3 -1.28 10.47 6.50
N ILE A 4 -0.61 10.30 5.35
CA ILE A 4 -0.63 9.05 4.60
C ILE A 4 0.28 7.97 5.21
N VAL A 5 1.17 8.34 6.14
CA VAL A 5 2.13 7.40 6.73
C VAL A 5 1.40 6.36 7.57
N GLY A 6 1.65 5.08 7.25
CA GLY A 6 1.00 3.95 7.87
C GLY A 6 0.85 2.77 6.92
N ALA A 7 0.24 1.70 7.44
CA ALA A 7 -0.18 0.52 6.71
C ALA A 7 -1.69 0.62 6.43
N TRP A 8 -2.05 0.44 5.17
CA TRP A 8 -3.41 0.59 4.65
C TRP A 8 -3.79 -0.67 3.88
N SER A 9 -4.96 -1.24 4.13
CA SER A 9 -5.41 -2.48 3.48
C SER A 9 -6.76 -2.28 2.81
N ALA A 10 -6.92 -2.84 1.62
CA ALA A 10 -8.23 -2.91 0.95
C ALA A 10 -9.21 -3.76 1.78
N ASP A 11 -8.74 -4.90 2.29
CA ASP A 11 -9.49 -5.83 3.15
C ASP A 11 -9.82 -5.25 4.54
N ALA A 12 -9.23 -4.13 4.94
CA ALA A 12 -9.68 -3.43 6.14
C ALA A 12 -11.05 -2.74 5.94
N LEU A 13 -11.43 -2.43 4.69
CA LEU A 13 -12.73 -1.83 4.35
C LEU A 13 -13.76 -2.91 3.99
N PHE A 14 -13.31 -3.89 3.21
CA PHE A 14 -14.14 -4.94 2.63
C PHE A 14 -13.99 -6.25 3.43
N ALA A 15 -14.91 -7.20 3.29
CA ALA A 15 -14.67 -8.54 3.82
C ALA A 15 -13.50 -9.19 3.05
N PRO A 16 -12.69 -10.05 3.68
CA PRO A 16 -11.52 -10.65 3.03
C PRO A 16 -11.88 -11.28 1.69
N GLY A 17 -11.22 -10.81 0.64
CA GLY A 17 -11.48 -11.20 -0.75
C GLY A 17 -10.56 -12.32 -1.24
N THR A 18 -10.54 -12.55 -2.55
CA THR A 18 -9.61 -13.48 -3.23
C THR A 18 -8.19 -12.93 -3.38
N SER A 19 -7.99 -11.63 -3.12
CA SER A 19 -6.70 -10.95 -3.14
C SER A 19 -6.69 -9.92 -2.03
N ASP A 20 -5.66 -9.96 -1.18
CA ASP A 20 -5.41 -8.92 -0.18
C ASP A 20 -4.34 -7.98 -0.75
N GLU A 21 -4.57 -6.68 -0.56
CA GLU A 21 -3.68 -5.62 -0.98
C GLU A 21 -3.39 -4.72 0.22
N ILE A 22 -2.12 -4.67 0.62
CA ILE A 22 -1.68 -3.86 1.76
C ILE A 22 -0.55 -2.93 1.33
N ILE A 23 -0.76 -1.62 1.50
CA ILE A 23 0.21 -0.57 1.16
C ILE A 23 0.81 0.00 2.43
N TYR A 24 2.11 0.23 2.39
CA TYR A 24 2.91 0.77 3.49
C TYR A 24 3.58 2.05 3.02
N PHE A 25 3.26 3.18 3.66
CA PHE A 25 3.95 4.45 3.48
C PHE A 25 4.81 4.74 4.71
N LEU A 26 6.12 4.93 4.51
CA LEU A 26 7.07 5.31 5.57
C LEU A 26 7.37 6.81 5.53
N GLU A 27 7.70 7.39 6.69
CA GLU A 27 8.10 8.81 6.79
C GLU A 27 9.34 9.16 5.96
N SER A 28 10.18 8.18 5.61
CA SER A 28 11.37 8.39 4.77
C SER A 28 11.05 8.72 3.31
N GLY A 29 9.78 8.65 2.88
CA GLY A 29 9.41 8.71 1.47
C GLY A 29 9.55 7.37 0.76
N GLU A 30 9.85 6.30 1.49
CA GLU A 30 9.85 4.93 0.98
C GLU A 30 8.50 4.26 1.31
N GLY A 31 8.19 3.20 0.58
CA GLY A 31 7.04 2.37 0.85
C GLY A 31 7.08 1.08 0.06
N TRP A 32 6.10 0.23 0.31
CA TRP A 32 5.88 -0.94 -0.51
C TRP A 32 4.42 -1.33 -0.48
N ILE A 33 4.02 -2.14 -1.45
CA ILE A 33 2.73 -2.81 -1.50
C ILE A 33 2.97 -4.31 -1.44
N GLU A 34 2.08 -5.00 -0.75
CA GLU A 34 1.98 -6.45 -0.75
C GLU A 34 0.71 -6.85 -1.49
N SER A 35 0.88 -7.68 -2.52
CA SER A 35 -0.21 -8.29 -3.27
C SER A 35 -0.22 -9.78 -2.96
N LEU A 36 -1.25 -10.23 -2.27
CA LEU A 36 -1.37 -11.60 -1.77
C LEU A 36 -2.60 -12.26 -2.40
N ASN A 37 -2.38 -13.29 -3.21
CA ASN A 37 -3.44 -14.20 -3.60
C ASN A 37 -3.04 -15.66 -3.30
N TRP A 38 -3.97 -16.58 -3.50
CA TRP A 38 -3.83 -18.01 -3.16
C TRP A 38 -2.64 -18.72 -3.84
N SER A 39 -2.08 -18.16 -4.91
CA SER A 39 -1.01 -18.77 -5.71
C SER A 39 0.25 -17.90 -5.86
N LEU A 40 0.13 -16.59 -5.58
CA LEU A 40 1.15 -15.60 -5.84
C LEU A 40 1.20 -14.62 -4.68
N SER A 41 2.41 -14.41 -4.17
CA SER A 41 2.72 -13.32 -3.26
C SER A 41 3.76 -12.45 -3.94
N GLU A 42 3.49 -11.15 -4.02
CA GLU A 42 4.42 -10.15 -4.54
C GLU A 42 4.56 -8.99 -3.55
N ILE A 43 5.77 -8.43 -3.48
CA ILE A 43 6.07 -7.20 -2.76
C ILE A 43 6.72 -6.24 -3.74
N GLU A 44 6.05 -5.13 -4.05
CA GLU A 44 6.59 -4.06 -4.88
C GLU A 44 7.00 -2.87 -3.99
N THR A 45 8.28 -2.51 -4.03
CA THR A 45 8.80 -1.32 -3.34
C THR A 45 8.62 -0.08 -4.19
N PHE A 46 8.46 1.08 -3.54
CA PHE A 46 8.34 2.35 -4.21
C PHE A 46 8.90 3.51 -3.39
N LYS A 47 9.15 4.62 -4.07
CA LYS A 47 9.32 5.94 -3.45
C LYS A 47 8.10 6.80 -3.67
N TRP A 48 7.82 7.67 -2.71
CA TRP A 48 6.72 8.61 -2.78
C TRP A 48 7.14 9.99 -2.27
N TRP A 49 6.50 11.03 -2.81
CA TRP A 49 6.74 12.41 -2.40
C TRP A 49 5.54 13.29 -2.75
N ARG A 50 5.38 14.41 -2.04
CA ARG A 50 4.45 15.48 -2.42
C ARG A 50 5.10 16.45 -3.39
N ASN A 51 4.35 16.88 -4.41
CA ASN A 51 4.76 18.03 -5.23
C ASN A 51 4.38 19.36 -4.54
N GLU A 52 4.68 20.48 -5.19
CA GLU A 52 4.39 21.84 -4.68
C GLU A 52 2.90 22.11 -4.46
N GLU A 53 2.02 21.39 -5.17
CA GLU A 53 0.56 21.45 -5.00
C GLU A 53 0.04 20.50 -3.90
N GLY A 54 0.93 19.81 -3.18
CA GLY A 54 0.59 18.85 -2.14
C GLY A 54 0.09 17.50 -2.66
N ARG A 55 0.12 17.25 -3.98
CA ARG A 55 -0.30 15.98 -4.58
C ARG A 55 0.78 14.92 -4.46
N ILE A 56 0.37 13.67 -4.29
CA ILE A 56 1.28 12.54 -4.11
C ILE A 56 1.77 12.03 -5.47
N ASN A 57 3.05 11.72 -5.54
CA ASN A 57 3.65 10.97 -6.65
C ASN A 57 4.24 9.69 -6.07
N ILE A 58 4.14 8.60 -6.83
CA ILE A 58 4.68 7.29 -6.47
C ILE A 58 5.46 6.76 -7.67
N LYS A 59 6.65 6.22 -7.39
CA LYS A 59 7.48 5.54 -8.38
C LYS A 59 7.91 4.19 -7.84
N GLY A 60 7.46 3.13 -8.49
CA GLY A 60 7.92 1.77 -8.21
C GLY A 60 9.42 1.62 -8.47
N GLU A 61 10.07 0.77 -7.68
CA GLU A 61 11.50 0.48 -7.79
C GLU A 61 11.74 -0.99 -8.11
N ILE A 62 11.32 -1.90 -7.23
CA ILE A 62 11.67 -3.33 -7.29
C ILE A 62 10.43 -4.16 -6.96
N ILE A 63 10.23 -5.27 -7.67
CA ILE A 63 9.22 -6.27 -7.38
C ILE A 63 9.91 -7.57 -6.96
N HIS A 64 9.60 -8.01 -5.74
CA HIS A 64 9.94 -9.32 -5.21
C HIS A 64 8.74 -10.24 -5.39
N SER A 65 8.95 -11.45 -5.89
CA SER A 65 7.90 -12.46 -6.06
C SER A 65 8.38 -13.79 -5.49
N ASN A 66 7.45 -14.61 -5.00
CA ASN A 66 7.77 -15.98 -4.59
C ASN A 66 7.87 -16.96 -5.77
N SER A 67 7.39 -16.57 -6.95
CA SER A 67 7.35 -17.43 -8.14
C SER A 67 8.20 -16.91 -9.31
N GLU A 68 8.51 -15.62 -9.33
CA GLU A 68 9.26 -14.96 -10.40
C GLU A 68 10.58 -14.37 -9.91
N PRO A 69 11.60 -14.24 -10.79
CA PRO A 69 12.83 -13.56 -10.45
C PRO A 69 12.60 -12.07 -10.15
N LEU A 70 13.53 -11.48 -9.40
CA LEU A 70 13.52 -10.06 -9.08
C LEU A 70 13.43 -9.21 -10.35
N LYS A 71 12.44 -8.31 -10.42
CA LYS A 71 12.21 -7.43 -11.57
C LYS A 71 12.11 -5.97 -11.11
N LYS A 72 12.40 -5.03 -12.03
CA LYS A 72 12.15 -3.61 -11.78
C LYS A 72 10.68 -3.30 -11.94
N SER A 73 10.14 -2.44 -11.09
CA SER A 73 8.82 -1.86 -11.34
C SER A 73 8.94 -0.71 -12.34
N ASN A 74 7.98 -0.65 -13.27
CA ASN A 74 7.80 0.49 -14.17
C ASN A 74 6.59 1.34 -13.77
N LYS A 75 5.99 1.07 -12.61
CA LYS A 75 4.77 1.74 -12.16
C LYS A 75 5.09 3.17 -11.71
N VAL A 76 4.32 4.11 -12.24
CA VAL A 76 4.43 5.53 -11.89
C VAL A 76 3.03 6.09 -11.74
N HIS A 77 2.74 6.66 -10.58
CA HIS A 77 1.57 7.48 -10.36
C HIS A 77 2.01 8.91 -10.12
N SER A 78 1.40 9.85 -10.82
CA SER A 78 1.76 11.26 -10.73
C SER A 78 0.52 12.10 -10.40
N ASN A 79 0.71 13.13 -9.59
CA ASN A 79 -0.33 14.10 -9.23
C ASN A 79 -1.59 13.46 -8.61
N LEU A 80 -1.40 12.45 -7.76
CA LEU A 80 -2.48 11.78 -7.03
C LEU A 80 -3.11 12.73 -6.01
N ILE A 81 -4.44 12.80 -6.04
CA ILE A 81 -5.24 13.54 -5.08
C ILE A 81 -5.66 12.55 -4.00
N ILE A 82 -4.99 12.65 -2.85
CA ILE A 82 -5.27 11.81 -1.68
C ILE A 82 -6.23 12.55 -0.76
N CYS A 83 -7.32 11.88 -0.39
CA CYS A 83 -8.25 12.30 0.63
C CYS A 83 -8.24 11.29 1.78
N ILE A 84 -8.06 11.77 3.01
CA ILE A 84 -8.12 10.96 4.22
C ILE A 84 -9.30 11.42 5.08
N GLN A 85 -10.18 10.49 5.41
CA GLN A 85 -11.39 10.78 6.18
C GLN A 85 -11.77 9.64 7.12
N GLN A 86 -12.61 9.93 8.11
CA GLN A 86 -13.26 8.87 8.89
C GLN A 86 -14.42 8.27 8.09
N GLY A 87 -14.60 6.97 8.20
CA GLY A 87 -15.73 6.25 7.62
C GLY A 87 -16.05 5.00 8.42
N THR A 88 -16.81 4.09 7.81
CA THR A 88 -17.18 2.81 8.40
C THR A 88 -16.79 1.66 7.50
N THR A 89 -16.44 0.52 8.10
CA THR A 89 -16.26 -0.75 7.37
C THR A 89 -17.63 -1.32 6.97
N THR A 90 -17.63 -2.39 6.17
CA THR A 90 -18.83 -3.17 5.84
C THR A 90 -19.53 -3.82 7.05
N THR A 91 -18.89 -3.81 8.23
CA THR A 91 -19.46 -4.30 9.50
C THR A 91 -19.79 -3.17 10.49
N ASP A 92 -19.96 -1.94 9.97
CA ASP A 92 -20.30 -0.72 10.72
C ASP A 92 -19.28 -0.33 11.80
N LYS A 93 -18.02 -0.77 11.67
CA LYS A 93 -16.93 -0.35 12.57
C LYS A 93 -16.28 0.93 12.06
N PRO A 94 -15.96 1.91 12.92
CA PRO A 94 -15.26 3.12 12.50
C PRO A 94 -13.85 2.79 12.00
N ILE A 95 -13.44 3.44 10.91
CA ILE A 95 -12.11 3.27 10.31
C ILE A 95 -11.66 4.57 9.64
N THR A 96 -10.36 4.84 9.63
CA THR A 96 -9.77 5.90 8.80
C THR A 96 -9.56 5.37 7.39
N ILE A 97 -10.06 6.08 6.39
CA ILE A 97 -10.03 5.70 4.98
C ILE A 97 -9.09 6.63 4.24
N LEU A 98 -8.16 6.06 3.49
CA LEU A 98 -7.41 6.75 2.44
C LEU A 98 -8.10 6.47 1.11
N SER A 99 -8.39 7.52 0.36
CA SER A 99 -8.93 7.42 -1.00
C SER A 99 -8.14 8.23 -2.00
N VAL A 100 -7.97 7.70 -3.20
CA VAL A 100 -7.43 8.39 -4.37
C VAL A 100 -8.60 8.85 -5.23
N GLU A 101 -8.72 10.16 -5.48
CA GLU A 101 -9.90 10.71 -6.16
C GLU A 101 -9.80 10.66 -7.69
N ASN A 102 -8.58 10.70 -8.22
CA ASN A 102 -8.33 10.89 -9.65
C ASN A 102 -7.66 9.70 -10.34
N ASP A 103 -7.40 8.61 -9.62
CA ASP A 103 -6.76 7.40 -10.14
C ASP A 103 -7.06 6.21 -9.22
N ASN A 104 -6.68 5.01 -9.64
CA ASN A 104 -6.45 3.88 -8.74
C ASN A 104 -4.98 3.88 -8.33
N LEU A 105 -4.68 3.63 -7.05
CA LEU A 105 -3.30 3.50 -6.62
C LEU A 105 -2.71 2.19 -7.15
N PHE A 106 -3.46 1.11 -6.98
CA PHE A 106 -3.17 -0.18 -7.58
C PHE A 106 -4.45 -0.78 -8.13
N GLU A 107 -4.99 -1.85 -7.53
CA GLU A 107 -6.22 -2.46 -8.02
C GLU A 107 -7.47 -1.72 -7.53
N THR A 108 -7.32 -0.90 -6.49
CA THR A 108 -8.40 -0.08 -5.92
C THR A 108 -7.95 1.36 -5.68
N ASN A 109 -8.92 2.22 -5.39
CA ASN A 109 -8.70 3.60 -5.00
C ASN A 109 -8.98 3.87 -3.52
N LYS A 110 -9.30 2.86 -2.72
CA LYS A 110 -9.66 3.04 -1.30
C LYS A 110 -9.03 1.97 -0.40
N TYR A 111 -8.51 2.43 0.72
CA TYR A 111 -7.83 1.58 1.71
C TYR A 111 -8.18 2.02 3.13
N GLY A 112 -8.33 1.05 4.04
CA GLY A 112 -8.56 1.29 5.45
C GLY A 112 -7.25 1.25 6.23
N LEU A 113 -7.10 2.18 7.18
CA LEU A 113 -5.91 2.25 8.03
C LEU A 113 -5.86 1.04 8.98
N VAL A 114 -4.79 0.25 8.86
CA VAL A 114 -4.52 -0.91 9.73
C VAL A 114 -3.60 -0.52 10.88
N LYS A 115 -2.53 0.24 10.59
CA LYS A 115 -1.52 0.60 11.60
C LYS A 115 -0.85 1.92 11.24
N ARG A 116 -0.71 2.85 12.19
CA ARG A 116 0.01 4.13 11.98
C ARG A 116 1.53 3.98 12.03
N ILE A 117 2.02 3.11 12.91
CA ILE A 117 3.46 2.95 13.15
C ILE A 117 3.90 1.60 12.63
N ILE A 118 4.78 1.62 11.63
CA ILE A 118 5.39 0.42 11.07
C ILE A 118 6.74 0.18 11.76
N GLU A 119 6.99 -1.04 12.21
CA GLU A 119 8.26 -1.40 12.85
C GLU A 119 9.40 -1.32 11.83
N LYS A 120 10.57 -0.80 12.24
CA LYS A 120 11.72 -0.61 11.35
C LYS A 120 12.16 -1.89 10.61
N ASN A 121 11.99 -3.06 11.23
CA ASN A 121 12.36 -4.34 10.63
C ASN A 121 11.19 -5.08 9.95
N TYR A 122 10.02 -4.44 9.84
CA TYR A 122 8.82 -5.11 9.33
C TYR A 122 8.99 -5.55 7.88
N PHE A 123 9.51 -4.68 7.02
CA PHE A 123 9.80 -5.03 5.62
C PHE A 123 10.70 -6.27 5.48
N ALA A 124 11.80 -6.33 6.25
CA ALA A 124 12.70 -7.48 6.26
C ALA A 124 12.00 -8.78 6.70
N LYS A 125 11.11 -8.71 7.70
CA LYS A 125 10.29 -9.86 8.13
C LYS A 125 9.38 -10.33 6.98
N ARG A 126 8.77 -9.40 6.24
CA ARG A 126 7.87 -9.70 5.12
C ARG A 126 8.61 -10.35 3.95
N LEU A 127 9.80 -9.86 3.59
CA LEU A 127 10.65 -10.51 2.58
C LEU A 127 11.05 -11.95 2.97
N ILE A 128 11.29 -12.23 4.25
CA ILE A 128 11.58 -13.61 4.70
C ILE A 128 10.37 -14.52 4.51
N LEU A 129 9.15 -14.03 4.78
CA LEU A 129 7.93 -14.80 4.62
C LEU A 129 7.61 -15.05 3.14
N LEU A 130 7.84 -14.06 2.28
CA LEU A 130 7.69 -14.17 0.84
C LEU A 130 8.47 -15.38 0.27
N ASN A 131 9.72 -15.55 0.69
CA ASN A 131 10.58 -16.63 0.22
C ASN A 131 10.29 -18.02 0.85
N LYS A 132 9.37 -18.10 1.81
CA LYS A 132 8.95 -19.36 2.46
C LYS A 132 7.60 -19.88 1.96
N SER A 133 6.95 -19.13 1.07
CA SER A 133 5.57 -19.35 0.60
C SER A 133 5.54 -20.09 -0.73
#